data_AF-C9LPB4-F1
#
_entry.id   AF-C9LPB4-F1
#
_cell.length_a   1.000
_cell.length_b   1.000
_cell.length_c   1.000
_cell.angle_alpha   90.00
_cell.angle_beta   90.00
_cell.angle_gamma   90.00
#
_symmetry.space_group_name_H-M   'P 1'
#
loop_
_entity.id
_entity.type
_entity.pdbx_description
1 polymer ?
#
loop_
_entity_poly.entity_id
_entity_poly.type
_entity_poly.pdbx_seq_one_letter_code
_entity_poly.pdbx_strand_id
1 'polypeptide(L)' 'MKRNYSVNGKVSYPQNDGVLTTFSFHNPETGEMLTIQTNSPEETDELNYGDTVTLEIKKAEVSE' A
#
# COMPACT_ATOMS: atom_id res chain seq x y z
N MET A 1 -8.56 -11.15 -8.42
CA MET A 1 -9.57 -10.64 -7.47
C MET A 1 -9.26 -9.19 -7.13
N LYS A 2 -10.26 -8.34 -6.94
CA LYS A 2 -10.10 -6.91 -6.61
C LYS A 2 -10.75 -6.62 -5.27
N ARG A 3 -10.07 -5.84 -4.42
CA ARG A 3 -10.57 -5.40 -3.12
C ARG A 3 -10.25 -3.93 -2.94
N ASN A 4 -11.21 -3.16 -2.42
CA ASN A 4 -11.00 -1.76 -2.13
C ASN A 4 -10.57 -1.60 -0.67
N TYR A 5 -9.60 -0.73 -0.43
CA TYR A 5 -9.12 -0.38 0.89
C TYR A 5 -9.04 1.14 1.02
N SER A 6 -9.22 1.63 2.24
CA SER A 6 -8.97 3.03 2.59
C SER A 6 -7.59 3.17 3.22
N VAL A 7 -6.84 4.20 2.83
CA VAL A 7 -5.57 4.56 3.46
C VAL A 7 -5.86 5.04 4.88
N ASN A 8 -5.43 4.24 5.85
CA ASN A 8 -5.58 4.51 7.27
C ASN A 8 -4.31 5.12 7.89
N GLY A 9 -3.17 5.08 7.19
CA GLY A 9 -1.95 5.72 7.65
C GLY A 9 -0.79 5.60 6.67
N LYS A 10 0.13 6.55 6.74
CA LYS A 10 1.39 6.59 6.01
C LYS A 10 2.48 7.02 7.00
N VAL A 11 3.52 6.21 7.13
CA VAL A 11 4.68 6.50 7.99
C VAL A 11 5.96 6.33 7.19
N SER A 12 6.75 7.38 7.10
CA SER A 12 8.00 7.39 6.34
C SER A 12 9.20 7.46 7.29
N TYR A 13 10.09 6.49 7.18
CA TYR A 13 11.32 6.40 7.97
C TYR A 13 12.55 6.59 7.07
N PRO A 14 13.45 7.53 7.39
CA PRO A 14 14.71 7.66 6.67
C PRO A 14 15.58 6.41 6.89
N GLN A 15 16.18 5.91 5.82
CA GLN A 15 17.13 4.80 5.77
C GLN A 15 18.47 5.32 5.21
N ASN A 16 19.55 4.55 5.35
CA ASN A 16 20.89 4.96 4.87
C ASN A 16 20.91 5.34 3.36
N ASP A 17 20.10 4.68 2.52
CA ASP A 17 20.10 4.85 1.07
C ASP A 17 18.71 5.26 0.51
N GLY A 18 17.84 5.84 1.35
CA GLY A 18 16.51 6.28 0.90
C GLY A 18 15.50 6.46 2.03
N VAL A 19 14.22 6.41 1.69
CA VAL A 19 13.12 6.49 2.65
C VAL A 19 12.29 5.22 2.55
N LEU A 20 12.05 4.55 3.67
CA LEU A 20 11.12 3.43 3.75
C LEU A 20 9.77 3.96 4.21
N THR A 21 8.77 3.90 3.33
CA THR A 21 7.41 4.31 3.66
C THR A 21 6.53 3.09 3.88
N THR A 22 5.86 3.06 5.03
CA THR A 22 4.89 2.04 5.41
C THR A 22 3.48 2.63 5.30
N PHE A 23 2.66 2.01 4.47
CA PHE A 23 1.24 2.29 4.36
C PHE A 23 0.44 1.30 5.19
N SER A 24 -0.57 1.81 5.88
CA SER A 24 -1.61 1.03 6.55
C SER A 24 -2.92 1.26 5.84
N PHE A 25 -3.52 0.17 5.38
CA PHE A 25 -4.79 0.16 4.67
C PHE A 25 -5.82 -0.61 5.50
N HIS A 26 -7.07 -0.17 5.40
CA HIS A 26 -8.20 -0.78 6.10
C HIS A 26 -9.30 -1.11 5.09
N ASN A 27 -9.82 -2.33 5.13
CA ASN A 27 -10.99 -2.72 4.36
C ASN A 27 -12.26 -2.42 5.19
N PRO A 28 -13.07 -1.40 4.82
CA PRO A 28 -14.27 -1.06 5.57
C PRO A 28 -15.36 -2.14 5.51
N GLU A 29 -15.32 -3.04 4.53
CA GLU A 29 -16.33 -4.09 4.36
C GLU A 29 -16.04 -5.32 5.23
N THR A 30 -14.77 -5.70 5.37
CA THR A 30 -14.36 -6.92 6.10
C THR A 30 -13.68 -6.64 7.43
N GLY A 31 -13.24 -5.40 7.68
CA GLY A 31 -12.40 -5.03 8.82
C GLY A 31 -10.94 -5.49 8.70
N GLU A 32 -10.53 -6.05 7.56
CA GLU A 32 -9.15 -6.46 7.33
C GLU A 32 -8.19 -5.26 7.32
N MET A 33 -7.04 -5.42 7.95
CA MET A 33 -5.93 -4.46 7.87
C MET A 33 -4.82 -5.02 6.98
N LEU A 34 -4.27 -4.19 6.11
CA LEU A 34 -3.16 -4.54 5.23
C LEU A 34 -2.06 -3.50 5.39
N THR A 35 -0.82 -3.95 5.46
CA THR A 35 0.35 -3.06 5.51
C THR A 35 1.26 -3.33 4.33
N ILE A 36 1.63 -2.30 3.59
CA ILE A 36 2.58 -2.37 2.46
C ILE A 36 3.73 -1.42 2.75
N GLN A 37 4.95 -1.84 2.43
CA GLN A 37 6.13 -1.02 2.53
C GLN A 37 6.72 -0.79 1.14
N THR A 38 7.12 0.43 0.85
CA THR A 38 7.78 0.80 -0.41
C THR A 38 8.94 1.74 -0.12
N ASN A 39 9.96 1.69 -0.97
CA ASN A 39 11.05 2.65 -1.01
C ASN A 39 10.92 3.64 -2.18
N SER A 40 9.85 3.53 -2.96
CA SER A 40 9.58 4.36 -4.14
C SER A 40 8.93 5.67 -3.71
N PRO A 41 9.62 6.83 -3.82
CA PRO A 41 9.03 8.11 -3.44
C PRO A 41 7.81 8.48 -4.29
N GLU A 42 7.81 8.15 -5.59
CA GLU A 42 6.69 8.42 -6.51
C GLU A 42 5.36 7.79 -6.02
N GLU A 43 5.38 6.50 -5.68
CA GLU A 43 4.22 5.80 -5.12
C GLU A 43 3.75 6.44 -3.80
N THR A 44 4.69 7.05 -3.06
CA THR A 44 4.37 7.63 -1.77
C THR A 44 3.74 9.00 -1.85
N ASP A 45 4.11 9.82 -2.83
CA ASP A 45 3.57 11.16 -3.04
C ASP A 45 2.12 11.12 -3.56
N GLU A 46 1.75 10.08 -4.30
CA GLU A 46 0.40 9.95 -4.86
C GLU A 46 -0.67 9.50 -3.85
N LEU A 47 -0.29 8.91 -2.72
CA LEU A 47 -1.22 8.33 -1.73
C LEU A 47 -1.31 9.15 -0.43
N ASN A 48 -2.51 9.57 -0.09
CA ASN A 48 -2.84 10.36 1.11
C ASN A 48 -3.81 9.64 2.05
N TYR A 49 -3.85 10.08 3.31
CA TYR A 49 -4.81 9.56 4.30
C TYR A 49 -6.25 9.78 3.82
N GLY A 50 -7.07 8.74 3.91
CA GLY A 50 -8.47 8.76 3.44
C GLY A 50 -8.65 8.40 1.97
N ASP A 51 -7.58 8.30 1.18
CA ASP A 51 -7.69 7.85 -0.20
C ASP A 51 -8.18 6.40 -0.27
N THR A 52 -8.95 6.11 -1.32
CA THR A 52 -9.41 4.75 -1.62
C THR A 52 -8.50 4.16 -2.69
N VAL A 53 -7.90 3.02 -2.37
CA VAL A 53 -7.05 2.25 -3.30
C VAL A 53 -7.70 0.92 -3.63
N THR A 54 -7.45 0.42 -4.85
CA THR A 54 -7.90 -0.90 -5.27
C THR A 54 -6.70 -1.85 -5.31
N LEU A 55 -6.70 -2.85 -4.44
CA LEU A 55 -5.73 -3.94 -4.48
C LEU A 55 -6.21 -4.99 -5.48
N GLU A 56 -5.38 -5.28 -6.48
CA GLU A 56 -5.64 -6.33 -7.46
C GLU A 56 -4.70 -7.51 -7.26
N ILE A 57 -5.26 -8.66 -6.89
CA ILE A 57 -4.52 -9.91 -6.76
C ILE A 57 -4.71 -10.70 -8.05
N LYS A 58 -3.60 -10.91 -8.76
CA LYS A 58 -3.51 -11.74 -9.97
C LYS A 58 -2.62 -12.94 -9.68
N LYS A 59 -2.96 -14.09 -10.28
CA LYS A 59 -2.06 -15.25 -10.29
C LYS A 59 -0.84 -14.85 -11.11
N ALA A 60 0.36 -14.93 -10.53
CA ALA A 60 1.58 -14.74 -11.28
C ALA A 60 1.70 -15.86 -12.31
N GLU A 61 1.81 -15.50 -13.59
CA GLU A 61 2.21 -16.43 -14.62
C GLU A 61 3.74 -16.47 -14.60
N VAL A 62 4.30 -17.51 -13.99
CA VAL A 62 5.74 -17.76 -14.07
C VAL A 62 5.98 -18.37 -15.44
N SER A 63 6.52 -17.59 -16.37
CA SER A 63 7.08 -18.13 -17.61
C SER A 63 8.37 -18.86 -17.24
N GLU A 64 8.38 -20.18 -17.38
CA GLU A 64 9.61 -21.01 -17.32
C GLU A 64 10.58 -20.69 -18.46
#